data_AF-A0A4R6WVP3-F1
#
_entry.id   AF-A0A4R6WVP3-F1
#
_cell.length_a   1.000
_cell.length_b   1.000
_cell.length_c   1.000
_cell.angle_alpha   90.00
_cell.angle_beta   90.00
_cell.angle_gamma   90.00
#
_symmetry.space_group_name_H-M   'P 1'
#
loop_
_entity.id
_entity.type
_entity.pdbx_description
1 polymer ?
#
loop_
_entity_poly.entity_id
_entity_poly.type
_entity_poly.pdbx_seq_one_letter_code
_entity_poly.pdbx_strand_id
1 'polypeptide(L)'
;MDHAAETIPNLRPEARVMPDLPVHPVPLVRATSETVKGFGILIDHPDAQKVEIVRWPAQGWRQVEPGTGDQGGTTEGPFTFRWKGSVLRARNDAVDDHYVLGWSRQPSLAREDEANAPREEWLMWRANYHPDGGQLFFPLTPGPFVTTLALPGDDITPESFVGFWFDGGQGLYIHPGIWHEALCPVVDSLDCFGRQGRVHARIGADFPKEFGCYLSTPLTRDAVRERL
;
A
#
# COMPACT_ATOMS: atom_id res chain seq x y z
N MET A 1 -8.41 35.04 4.86
CA MET A 1 -8.62 33.62 4.55
C MET A 1 -7.82 32.88 5.59
N ASP A 2 -8.50 32.32 6.59
CA ASP A 2 -7.86 31.46 7.58
C ASP A 2 -7.38 30.23 6.81
N HIS A 3 -6.07 30.15 6.57
CA HIS A 3 -5.44 28.87 6.27
C HIS A 3 -5.62 28.04 7.53
N ALA A 4 -6.65 27.20 7.57
CA ALA A 4 -6.70 26.10 8.52
C ALA A 4 -5.33 25.41 8.42
N ALA A 5 -4.58 25.39 9.52
CA ALA A 5 -3.29 24.72 9.55
C ALA A 5 -3.51 23.28 9.09
N GLU A 6 -2.98 22.92 7.93
CA GLU A 6 -3.06 21.56 7.42
C GLU A 6 -2.40 20.64 8.45
N THR A 7 -3.22 19.81 9.10
CA THR A 7 -2.71 18.82 10.04
C THR A 7 -2.15 17.67 9.23
N ILE A 8 -0.83 17.47 9.35
CA ILE A 8 -0.15 16.32 8.75
C ILE A 8 -0.89 15.05 9.20
N PRO A 9 -1.34 14.18 8.27
CA PRO A 9 -2.03 12.95 8.63
C PRO A 9 -1.18 12.13 9.59
N ASN A 10 -1.78 11.67 10.69
CA ASN A 10 -1.09 10.76 11.59
C ASN A 10 -0.99 9.37 10.94
N LEU A 11 0.16 9.06 10.34
CA LEU A 11 0.43 7.76 9.72
C LEU A 11 0.75 6.64 10.72
N ARG A 12 0.74 6.96 12.02
CA ARG A 12 1.04 6.05 13.12
C ARG A 12 -0.07 6.10 14.18
N PRO A 13 -1.35 5.92 13.81
CA PRO A 13 -2.41 5.91 14.79
C PRO A 13 -2.16 4.79 15.81
N GLU A 14 -2.33 5.11 17.08
CA GLU A 14 -2.37 4.09 18.11
C GLU A 14 -3.70 3.35 18.02
N ALA A 15 -3.71 2.02 18.13
CA ALA A 15 -4.93 1.24 17.98
C ALA A 15 -6.06 1.71 18.93
N ARG A 16 -5.71 2.12 20.16
CA ARG A 16 -6.65 2.61 21.18
C ARG A 16 -7.39 3.90 20.81
N VAL A 17 -6.90 4.67 19.85
CA VAL A 17 -7.57 5.91 19.40
C VAL A 17 -8.40 5.69 18.13
N MET A 18 -8.33 4.49 17.55
CA MET A 18 -9.13 4.12 16.38
C MET A 18 -10.40 3.41 16.85
N PRO A 19 -11.58 3.75 16.31
CA PRO A 19 -12.83 3.10 16.69
C PRO A 19 -12.92 1.70 16.08
N ASP A 20 -13.64 0.80 16.73
CA ASP A 20 -14.08 -0.41 16.05
C ASP A 20 -15.19 -0.05 15.05
N LEU A 21 -15.10 -0.57 13.83
CA LEU A 21 -16.01 -0.26 12.74
C LEU A 21 -16.32 -1.52 11.92
N PRO A 22 -17.41 -1.52 11.12
CA PRO A 22 -17.65 -2.54 10.13
C PRO A 22 -16.41 -2.79 9.24
N VAL A 23 -16.28 -4.03 8.79
CA VAL A 23 -15.24 -4.43 7.83
C VAL A 23 -15.88 -4.65 6.46
N HIS A 24 -15.27 -4.11 5.41
CA HIS A 24 -15.61 -4.40 4.03
C HIS A 24 -14.64 -5.49 3.52
N PRO A 25 -15.13 -6.68 3.15
CA PRO A 25 -14.26 -7.77 2.70
C PRO A 25 -13.71 -7.49 1.32
N VAL A 26 -12.39 -7.58 1.17
CA VAL A 26 -11.68 -7.43 -0.10
C VAL A 26 -11.47 -8.81 -0.72
N PRO A 27 -11.85 -9.04 -2.00
CA PRO A 27 -11.58 -10.30 -2.68
C PRO A 27 -10.07 -10.50 -2.82
N LEU A 28 -9.59 -11.72 -2.60
CA LEU A 28 -8.17 -12.09 -2.71
C LEU A 28 -7.93 -12.98 -3.93
N VAL A 29 -6.98 -12.60 -4.77
CA VAL A 29 -6.62 -13.30 -6.00
C VAL A 29 -5.13 -13.58 -6.06
N ARG A 30 -4.71 -14.70 -6.64
CA ARG A 30 -3.29 -15.00 -6.86
C ARG A 30 -2.68 -13.95 -7.78
N ALA A 31 -1.54 -13.41 -7.39
CA ALA A 31 -0.75 -12.52 -8.23
C ALA A 31 -0.06 -13.34 -9.34
N THR A 32 -0.39 -13.01 -10.58
CA THR A 32 0.22 -13.52 -11.82
C THR A 32 0.34 -12.34 -12.77
N SER A 33 1.17 -12.44 -13.82
CA SER A 33 1.27 -11.37 -14.83
C SER A 33 -0.07 -11.04 -15.49
N GLU A 34 -1.02 -11.99 -15.53
CA GLU A 34 -2.37 -11.76 -16.05
C GLU A 34 -3.25 -11.01 -15.06
N THR A 35 -3.27 -11.44 -13.79
CA THR A 35 -4.18 -10.86 -12.77
C THR A 35 -3.75 -9.47 -12.31
N VAL A 36 -2.45 -9.18 -12.28
CA VAL A 36 -1.94 -7.84 -11.91
C VAL A 36 -1.98 -6.84 -13.06
N LYS A 37 -2.36 -7.28 -14.28
CA LYS A 37 -2.37 -6.43 -15.47
C LYS A 37 -3.24 -5.20 -15.25
N GLY A 38 -2.69 -4.02 -15.55
CA GLY A 38 -3.34 -2.72 -15.34
C GLY A 38 -3.05 -2.10 -13.99
N PHE A 39 -2.72 -2.90 -12.97
CA PHE A 39 -2.25 -2.42 -11.67
C PHE A 39 -0.73 -2.33 -11.60
N GLY A 40 -0.05 -3.30 -12.22
CA GLY A 40 1.39 -3.41 -12.09
C GLY A 40 2.00 -4.55 -12.89
N ILE A 41 3.23 -4.90 -12.52
CA ILE A 41 4.06 -5.92 -13.17
C ILE A 41 4.75 -6.76 -12.10
N LEU A 42 4.74 -8.09 -12.26
CA LEU A 42 5.59 -8.98 -11.47
C LEU A 42 7.04 -8.87 -11.93
N ILE A 43 7.97 -8.77 -11.00
CA ILE A 43 9.39 -8.58 -11.30
C ILE A 43 10.25 -9.66 -10.64
N ASP A 44 11.18 -10.22 -11.40
CA ASP A 44 12.12 -11.25 -10.91
C ASP A 44 13.42 -10.63 -10.35
N HIS A 45 13.65 -9.35 -10.59
CA HIS A 45 14.80 -8.60 -10.06
C HIS A 45 14.43 -7.10 -9.95
N PRO A 46 14.92 -6.35 -8.94
CA PRO A 46 14.62 -4.93 -8.78
C PRO A 46 15.05 -4.06 -9.97
N ASP A 47 16.08 -4.48 -10.71
CA ASP A 47 16.54 -3.78 -11.92
C ASP A 47 15.86 -4.23 -13.22
N ALA A 48 14.96 -5.22 -13.15
CA ALA A 48 14.18 -5.65 -14.31
C ALA A 48 13.15 -4.60 -14.75
N GLN A 49 12.82 -3.65 -13.87
CA GLN A 49 11.84 -2.62 -14.14
C GLN A 49 12.36 -1.23 -13.76
N LYS A 50 12.21 -0.29 -14.70
CA LYS A 50 12.43 1.14 -14.42
C LYS A 50 11.16 1.72 -13.82
N VAL A 51 11.30 2.49 -12.75
CA VAL A 51 10.18 3.22 -12.16
C VAL A 51 9.75 4.32 -13.12
N GLU A 52 8.48 4.32 -13.50
CA GLU A 52 7.88 5.40 -14.28
C GLU A 52 7.85 6.67 -13.44
N ILE A 53 8.34 7.78 -14.00
CA ILE A 53 8.17 9.13 -13.45
C ILE A 53 7.17 9.86 -14.33
N VAL A 54 6.10 10.35 -13.72
CA VAL A 54 4.99 11.00 -14.42
C VAL A 54 5.24 12.49 -14.45
N ARG A 55 5.03 13.08 -15.62
CA ARG A 55 5.05 14.53 -15.78
C ARG A 55 3.94 15.15 -14.95
N TRP A 56 4.31 16.13 -14.11
CA TRP A 56 3.34 16.88 -13.31
C TRP A 56 2.19 17.38 -14.18
N PRO A 57 0.92 17.19 -13.76
CA PRO A 57 -0.21 17.58 -14.57
C PRO A 57 -0.36 19.11 -14.63
N ALA A 58 -0.80 19.61 -15.77
CA ALA A 58 -1.28 20.98 -15.87
C ALA A 58 -2.64 21.13 -15.14
N GLN A 59 -2.83 22.23 -14.41
CA GLN A 59 -4.10 22.52 -13.72
C GLN A 59 -5.23 22.97 -14.66
N GLY A 60 -4.92 23.33 -15.91
CA GLY A 60 -5.88 23.87 -16.86
C GLY A 60 -5.44 23.64 -18.31
N TRP A 61 -5.93 24.48 -19.23
CA TRP A 61 -5.71 24.26 -20.67
C TRP A 61 -4.25 24.43 -21.12
N ARG A 62 -3.45 25.23 -20.40
CA ARG A 62 -2.01 25.40 -20.70
C ARG A 62 -1.25 24.15 -20.29
N GLN A 63 -0.60 23.51 -21.24
CA GLN A 63 0.16 22.29 -20.99
C GLN A 63 1.53 22.58 -20.34
N VAL A 64 2.06 21.58 -19.63
CA VAL A 64 3.46 21.60 -19.19
C VAL A 64 4.39 21.50 -20.40
N GLU A 65 5.45 22.31 -20.41
CA GLU A 65 6.38 22.35 -21.55
C GLU A 65 7.06 21.00 -21.79
N PRO A 66 7.26 20.58 -23.05
CA PRO A 66 7.97 19.34 -23.36
C PRO A 66 9.34 19.27 -22.70
N GLY A 67 9.66 18.13 -22.09
CA GLY A 67 10.94 17.92 -21.38
C GLY A 67 10.99 18.50 -19.97
N THR A 68 9.84 18.94 -19.43
CA THR A 68 9.70 19.44 -18.06
C THR A 68 8.64 18.71 -17.25
N GLY A 69 8.74 18.77 -15.92
CA GLY A 69 7.74 18.23 -14.98
C GLY A 69 7.94 16.77 -14.59
N ASP A 70 8.96 16.07 -15.11
CA ASP A 70 9.28 14.65 -14.86
C ASP A 70 10.72 14.43 -14.37
N GLN A 71 11.44 15.49 -14.00
CA GLN A 71 12.87 15.41 -13.66
C GLN A 71 13.17 15.09 -12.19
N GLY A 72 12.14 14.79 -11.38
CA GLY A 72 12.32 14.45 -9.97
C GLY A 72 13.16 13.18 -9.75
N GLY A 73 13.16 12.26 -10.72
CA GLY A 73 13.88 11.00 -10.64
C GLY A 73 13.36 10.08 -9.53
N THR A 74 14.17 9.09 -9.16
CA THR A 74 13.79 8.05 -8.19
C THR A 74 14.56 8.16 -6.88
N THR A 75 14.02 7.58 -5.82
CA THR A 75 14.71 7.26 -4.56
C THR A 75 14.53 5.78 -4.26
N GLU A 76 15.44 5.20 -3.49
CA GLU A 76 15.44 3.78 -3.14
C GLU A 76 16.03 3.54 -1.76
N GLY A 77 15.67 2.41 -1.17
CA GLY A 77 16.13 2.01 0.16
C GLY A 77 15.37 0.81 0.71
N PRO A 78 15.79 0.28 1.86
CA PRO A 78 15.05 -0.77 2.55
C PRO A 78 13.62 -0.32 2.91
N PHE A 79 12.66 -1.22 2.72
CA PHE A 79 11.31 -1.08 3.24
C PHE A 79 10.98 -2.33 4.06
N THR A 80 10.82 -2.14 5.37
CA THR A 80 10.63 -3.22 6.32
C THR A 80 9.19 -3.26 6.83
N PHE A 81 8.63 -4.46 6.94
CA PHE A 81 7.28 -4.73 7.43
C PHE A 81 7.37 -5.68 8.62
N ARG A 82 6.72 -5.35 9.73
CA ARG A 82 6.81 -6.10 10.98
C ARG A 82 5.45 -6.15 11.65
N TRP A 83 4.97 -7.35 11.95
CA TRP A 83 3.90 -7.55 12.91
C TRP A 83 4.47 -7.42 14.32
N LYS A 84 3.86 -6.56 15.14
CA LYS A 84 4.02 -6.54 16.59
C LYS A 84 2.68 -6.95 17.19
N GLY A 85 2.60 -8.20 17.64
CA GLY A 85 1.33 -8.85 17.91
C GLY A 85 0.35 -8.68 16.76
N SER A 86 -0.77 -8.01 17.00
CA SER A 86 -1.83 -7.77 16.01
C SER A 86 -1.73 -6.42 15.30
N VAL A 87 -0.61 -5.70 15.40
CA VAL A 87 -0.38 -4.41 14.73
C VAL A 87 0.69 -4.56 13.64
N LEU A 88 0.35 -4.19 12.39
CA LEU A 88 1.30 -4.17 11.29
C LEU A 88 1.98 -2.81 11.21
N ARG A 89 3.29 -2.80 11.44
CA ARG A 89 4.14 -1.61 11.31
C ARG A 89 5.04 -1.72 10.10
N ALA A 90 5.36 -0.58 9.50
CA ALA A 90 6.33 -0.53 8.42
C ALA A 90 7.24 0.69 8.51
N ARG A 91 8.42 0.60 7.92
CA ARG A 91 9.42 1.67 7.84
C ARG A 91 10.01 1.70 6.44
N ASN A 92 9.94 2.86 5.80
CA ASN A 92 10.46 3.10 4.46
C ASN A 92 11.68 4.02 4.55
N ASP A 93 12.88 3.46 4.44
CA ASP A 93 14.13 4.22 4.52
C ASP A 93 14.36 5.10 3.29
N ALA A 94 13.69 4.84 2.16
CA ALA A 94 13.85 5.64 0.94
C ALA A 94 13.31 7.07 1.09
N VAL A 95 12.43 7.30 2.08
CA VAL A 95 11.77 8.59 2.39
C VAL A 95 11.68 8.90 3.89
N ASP A 96 12.39 8.14 4.73
CA ASP A 96 12.46 8.31 6.20
C ASP A 96 11.09 8.30 6.92
N ASP A 97 10.15 7.49 6.45
CA ASP A 97 8.78 7.44 7.00
C ASP A 97 8.50 6.13 7.76
N HIS A 98 7.56 6.22 8.71
CA HIS A 98 7.13 5.12 9.58
C HIS A 98 5.60 5.04 9.63
N TYR A 99 5.08 3.82 9.61
CA TYR A 99 3.66 3.56 9.36
C TYR A 99 3.07 2.54 10.34
N VAL A 100 1.79 2.70 10.65
CA VAL A 100 0.90 1.60 11.03
C VAL A 100 0.02 1.32 9.83
N LEU A 101 0.21 0.18 9.18
CA LEU A 101 -0.51 -0.17 7.95
C LEU A 101 -1.87 -0.83 8.22
N GLY A 102 -2.13 -1.19 9.49
CA GLY A 102 -3.38 -1.81 9.90
C GLY A 102 -3.19 -2.81 11.02
N TRP A 103 -4.21 -3.65 11.20
CA TRP A 103 -4.30 -4.61 12.29
C TRP A 103 -4.77 -5.97 11.80
N SER A 104 -4.54 -7.03 12.57
CA SER A 104 -5.09 -8.36 12.24
C SER A 104 -6.47 -8.64 12.84
N ARG A 105 -7.03 -7.63 13.51
CA ARG A 105 -8.34 -7.63 14.18
C ARG A 105 -8.75 -6.19 14.47
N GLN A 106 -9.96 -6.00 14.99
CA GLN A 106 -10.48 -4.69 15.38
C GLN A 106 -9.51 -3.91 16.30
N PRO A 107 -9.37 -2.58 16.12
CA PRO A 107 -8.38 -1.79 16.86
C PRO A 107 -8.49 -1.88 18.39
N SER A 108 -9.69 -1.99 18.96
CA SER A 108 -9.87 -2.08 20.41
C SER A 108 -9.20 -3.32 21.03
N LEU A 109 -9.13 -4.40 20.25
CA LEU A 109 -8.53 -5.69 20.60
C LEU A 109 -7.06 -5.81 20.18
N ALA A 110 -6.56 -4.87 19.37
CA ALA A 110 -5.20 -4.94 18.86
C ALA A 110 -4.18 -4.67 19.98
N ARG A 111 -3.14 -5.50 20.04
CA ARG A 111 -2.10 -5.50 21.07
C ARG A 111 -0.75 -5.78 20.43
N GLU A 112 0.28 -5.05 20.88
CA GLU A 112 1.65 -5.22 20.37
C GLU A 112 2.48 -6.26 21.13
N ASP A 113 2.07 -6.59 22.35
CA ASP A 113 2.75 -7.49 23.28
C ASP A 113 2.23 -8.94 23.20
N GLU A 114 1.28 -9.22 22.31
CA GLU A 114 0.76 -10.57 22.06
C GLU A 114 1.70 -11.36 21.13
N ALA A 115 2.45 -12.32 21.67
CA ALA A 115 3.45 -13.05 20.89
C ALA A 115 2.90 -13.84 19.69
N ASN A 116 1.66 -14.33 19.77
CA ASN A 116 1.04 -15.21 18.77
C ASN A 116 -0.35 -14.72 18.34
N ALA A 117 -0.46 -13.43 18.01
CA ALA A 117 -1.72 -12.89 17.54
C ALA A 117 -2.18 -13.60 16.25
N PRO A 118 -3.42 -14.13 16.17
CA PRO A 118 -3.97 -14.63 14.92
C PRO A 118 -3.81 -13.64 13.77
N ARG A 119 -3.44 -14.18 12.60
CA ARG A 119 -3.17 -13.45 11.36
C ARG A 119 -4.00 -14.05 10.22
N GLU A 120 -5.32 -13.92 10.37
CA GLU A 120 -6.29 -14.45 9.41
C GLU A 120 -6.72 -13.38 8.40
N GLU A 121 -6.71 -12.11 8.80
CA GLU A 121 -7.08 -10.96 7.99
C GLU A 121 -6.16 -9.77 8.27
N TRP A 122 -6.14 -8.81 7.35
CA TRP A 122 -5.52 -7.50 7.51
C TRP A 122 -6.60 -6.43 7.36
N LEU A 123 -6.85 -5.70 8.44
CA LEU A 123 -7.72 -4.54 8.50
C LEU A 123 -6.92 -3.29 8.13
N MET A 124 -7.02 -2.89 6.87
CA MET A 124 -6.42 -1.70 6.31
C MET A 124 -7.35 -0.49 6.54
N TRP A 125 -6.77 0.61 7.03
CA TRP A 125 -7.52 1.83 7.39
C TRP A 125 -7.31 2.99 6.43
N ARG A 126 -6.29 2.90 5.58
CA ARG A 126 -5.98 3.93 4.60
C ARG A 126 -5.43 3.30 3.34
N ALA A 127 -5.51 4.04 2.25
CA ALA A 127 -4.77 3.80 1.02
C ALA A 127 -4.28 5.14 0.49
N ASN A 128 -3.39 5.11 -0.48
CA ASN A 128 -2.91 6.27 -1.19
C ASN A 128 -2.46 5.91 -2.60
N TYR A 129 -2.26 6.92 -3.43
CA TYR A 129 -1.51 6.76 -4.67
C TYR A 129 -0.45 7.84 -4.80
N HIS A 130 0.53 7.53 -5.64
CA HIS A 130 1.67 8.38 -5.93
C HIS A 130 1.47 8.98 -7.33
N PRO A 131 1.26 10.30 -7.46
CA PRO A 131 1.05 10.94 -8.74
C PRO A 131 2.37 11.19 -9.49
N ASP A 132 3.51 11.18 -8.78
CA ASP A 132 4.82 11.50 -9.32
C ASP A 132 5.48 10.30 -10.01
N GLY A 133 5.08 9.08 -9.68
CA GLY A 133 5.64 7.89 -10.29
C GLY A 133 5.13 6.58 -9.71
N GLY A 134 5.63 5.48 -10.26
CA GLY A 134 5.34 4.14 -9.78
C GLY A 134 6.07 3.82 -8.48
N GLN A 135 5.76 2.66 -7.92
CA GLN A 135 6.42 2.15 -6.72
C GLN A 135 6.77 0.67 -6.88
N LEU A 136 8.01 0.32 -6.56
CA LEU A 136 8.55 -1.02 -6.65
C LEU A 136 8.80 -1.57 -5.26
N PHE A 137 8.37 -2.80 -5.03
CA PHE A 137 8.72 -3.61 -3.87
C PHE A 137 9.31 -4.94 -4.33
N PHE A 138 10.53 -5.23 -3.92
CA PHE A 138 11.18 -6.51 -4.20
C PHE A 138 11.54 -7.21 -2.89
N PRO A 139 10.96 -8.38 -2.57
CA PRO A 139 11.25 -9.08 -1.32
C PRO A 139 12.71 -9.55 -1.26
N LEU A 140 13.40 -9.20 -0.17
CA LEU A 140 14.77 -9.63 0.14
C LEU A 140 14.81 -10.92 0.95
N THR A 141 13.69 -11.26 1.59
CA THR A 141 13.49 -12.50 2.34
C THR A 141 12.35 -13.30 1.72
N PRO A 142 12.44 -14.64 1.68
CA PRO A 142 11.34 -15.47 1.21
C PRO A 142 10.14 -15.37 2.17
N GLY A 143 8.94 -15.35 1.61
CA GLY A 143 7.71 -15.38 2.40
C GLY A 143 6.52 -14.85 1.61
N PRO A 144 5.31 -15.41 1.83
CA PRO A 144 4.12 -14.90 1.20
C PRO A 144 3.73 -13.53 1.76
N PHE A 145 3.18 -12.70 0.90
CA PHE A 145 2.65 -11.38 1.23
C PHE A 145 1.43 -11.06 0.38
N VAL A 146 0.68 -10.07 0.83
CA VAL A 146 -0.50 -9.55 0.14
C VAL A 146 -0.35 -8.06 -0.07
N THR A 147 -0.89 -7.53 -1.16
CA THR A 147 -1.17 -6.10 -1.31
C THR A 147 -2.61 -5.89 -1.76
N THR A 148 -3.17 -4.73 -1.51
CA THR A 148 -4.55 -4.38 -1.86
C THR A 148 -4.51 -3.19 -2.80
N LEU A 149 -5.01 -3.34 -4.03
CA LEU A 149 -4.87 -2.37 -5.11
C LEU A 149 -6.25 -1.96 -5.68
N ALA A 150 -6.37 -0.70 -6.10
CA ALA A 150 -7.48 -0.23 -6.94
C ALA A 150 -6.94 0.61 -8.12
N LEU A 151 -7.66 0.57 -9.24
CA LEU A 151 -7.31 1.32 -10.45
C LEU A 151 -7.41 2.84 -10.21
N PRO A 152 -6.78 3.67 -11.05
CA PRO A 152 -6.75 5.12 -10.84
C PRO A 152 -8.13 5.77 -10.94
N GLY A 153 -8.33 6.87 -10.20
CA GLY A 153 -9.56 7.65 -10.14
C GLY A 153 -9.80 8.18 -8.73
N ASP A 154 -10.32 9.40 -8.57
CA ASP A 154 -10.49 10.02 -7.24
C ASP A 154 -11.69 9.44 -6.47
N ASP A 155 -12.75 9.06 -7.20
CA ASP A 155 -14.00 8.51 -6.65
C ASP A 155 -13.89 7.01 -6.28
N ILE A 156 -12.80 6.60 -5.63
CA ILE A 156 -12.69 5.23 -5.13
C ILE A 156 -13.74 4.92 -4.06
N THR A 157 -14.14 3.66 -4.02
CA THR A 157 -15.02 3.09 -2.98
C THR A 157 -14.35 1.85 -2.38
N PRO A 158 -14.80 1.35 -1.21
CA PRO A 158 -14.33 0.07 -0.69
C PRO A 158 -14.37 -1.07 -1.73
N GLU A 159 -15.41 -1.12 -2.56
CA GLU A 159 -15.61 -2.12 -3.61
C GLU A 159 -14.60 -2.03 -4.76
N SER A 160 -13.89 -0.91 -4.89
CA SER A 160 -12.89 -0.70 -5.94
C SER A 160 -11.62 -1.53 -5.74
N PHE A 161 -11.40 -2.08 -4.54
CA PHE A 161 -10.15 -2.72 -4.16
C PHE A 161 -10.17 -4.24 -4.35
N VAL A 162 -9.00 -4.76 -4.75
CA VAL A 162 -8.73 -6.19 -4.85
C VAL A 162 -7.41 -6.51 -4.15
N GLY A 163 -7.40 -7.58 -3.37
CA GLY A 163 -6.22 -8.15 -2.75
C GLY A 163 -5.48 -9.08 -3.71
N PHE A 164 -4.15 -8.99 -3.73
CA PHE A 164 -3.27 -9.81 -4.55
C PHE A 164 -2.31 -10.60 -3.66
N TRP A 165 -2.41 -11.92 -3.73
CA TRP A 165 -1.58 -12.87 -2.98
C TRP A 165 -0.31 -13.22 -3.76
N PHE A 166 0.84 -13.03 -3.11
CA PHE A 166 2.14 -13.42 -3.63
C PHE A 166 2.66 -14.59 -2.79
N ASP A 167 3.06 -15.68 -3.45
CA ASP A 167 3.66 -16.83 -2.75
C ASP A 167 5.07 -16.54 -2.21
N GLY A 168 5.66 -15.42 -2.62
CA GLY A 168 7.05 -15.02 -2.37
C GLY A 168 7.96 -15.32 -3.56
N GLY A 169 9.15 -14.71 -3.57
CA GLY A 169 10.18 -14.92 -4.59
C GLY A 169 10.12 -13.99 -5.81
N GLN A 170 8.98 -13.34 -6.07
CA GLN A 170 8.85 -12.26 -7.05
C GLN A 170 8.47 -10.95 -6.34
N GLY A 171 8.92 -9.84 -6.89
CA GLY A 171 8.50 -8.51 -6.48
C GLY A 171 7.28 -8.01 -7.27
N LEU A 172 6.81 -6.84 -6.86
CA LEU A 172 5.73 -6.11 -7.51
C LEU A 172 6.22 -4.70 -7.86
N TYR A 173 6.03 -4.33 -9.12
CA TYR A 173 6.03 -2.95 -9.55
C TYR A 173 4.59 -2.47 -9.73
N ILE A 174 4.22 -1.37 -9.08
CA ILE A 174 2.90 -0.74 -9.13
C ILE A 174 3.00 0.50 -10.04
N HIS A 175 2.07 0.62 -10.99
CA HIS A 175 2.00 1.77 -11.89
C HIS A 175 1.64 3.07 -11.14
N PRO A 176 2.04 4.25 -11.65
CA PRO A 176 1.61 5.53 -11.10
C PRO A 176 0.07 5.64 -11.02
N GLY A 177 -0.44 6.30 -9.98
CA GLY A 177 -1.88 6.53 -9.82
C GLY A 177 -2.72 5.33 -9.34
N ILE A 178 -2.12 4.15 -9.18
CA ILE A 178 -2.79 3.00 -8.57
C ILE A 178 -2.92 3.23 -7.08
N TRP A 179 -4.12 3.06 -6.55
CA TRP A 179 -4.37 3.15 -5.11
C TRP A 179 -3.88 1.89 -4.42
N HIS A 180 -3.13 2.07 -3.35
CA HIS A 180 -2.56 1.00 -2.53
C HIS A 180 -2.17 1.56 -1.17
N GLU A 181 -1.92 0.70 -0.19
CA GLU A 181 -1.27 1.14 1.04
C GLU A 181 0.22 0.84 1.00
N ALA A 182 0.57 -0.44 1.12
CA ALA A 182 1.90 -0.99 0.88
C ALA A 182 1.75 -2.52 0.76
N LEU A 183 2.64 -3.28 1.42
CA LEU A 183 2.56 -4.73 1.53
C LEU A 183 2.13 -5.15 2.94
N CYS A 184 1.42 -6.27 3.02
CA CYS A 184 1.13 -6.99 4.24
C CYS A 184 1.76 -8.38 4.20
N PRO A 185 2.81 -8.65 4.98
CA PRO A 185 3.37 -9.99 5.05
C PRO A 185 2.42 -10.94 5.78
N VAL A 186 2.30 -12.16 5.28
CA VAL A 186 1.59 -13.25 5.97
C VAL A 186 2.49 -13.86 7.05
N VAL A 187 3.81 -13.66 6.94
CA VAL A 187 4.82 -13.99 7.96
C VAL A 187 5.08 -12.80 8.90
N ASP A 188 5.79 -13.01 10.01
CA ASP A 188 5.98 -11.98 11.05
C ASP A 188 6.73 -10.76 10.58
N SER A 189 7.63 -10.95 9.62
CA SER A 189 8.46 -9.92 9.06
C SER A 189 8.72 -10.15 7.59
N LEU A 190 8.74 -9.07 6.82
CA LEU A 190 9.22 -9.04 5.45
C LEU A 190 10.13 -7.85 5.25
N ASP A 191 11.27 -8.08 4.63
CA ASP A 191 12.16 -7.02 4.17
C ASP A 191 12.09 -6.94 2.66
N CYS A 192 11.95 -5.73 2.14
CA CYS A 192 11.92 -5.44 0.73
C CYS A 192 12.98 -4.40 0.38
N PHE A 193 13.50 -4.49 -0.83
CA PHE A 193 14.05 -3.35 -1.53
C PHE A 193 12.90 -2.52 -2.09
N GLY A 194 12.85 -1.24 -1.73
CA GLY A 194 11.89 -0.27 -2.24
C GLY A 194 12.54 0.68 -3.23
N ARG A 195 11.85 1.02 -4.33
CA ARG A 195 12.25 2.08 -5.26
C ARG A 195 11.00 2.81 -5.76
N GLN A 196 11.02 4.14 -5.76
CA GLN A 196 9.84 4.96 -6.09
C GLN A 196 10.22 6.34 -6.62
N GLY A 197 9.23 7.10 -7.08
CA GLY A 197 9.38 8.53 -7.37
C GLY A 197 9.94 9.32 -6.18
N ARG A 198 10.88 10.23 -6.45
CA ARG A 198 11.58 10.99 -5.41
C ARG A 198 10.74 12.13 -4.81
N VAL A 199 9.74 12.64 -5.54
CA VAL A 199 8.90 13.74 -5.05
C VAL A 199 8.05 13.25 -3.88
N HIS A 200 7.61 11.98 -3.92
CA HIS A 200 6.89 11.32 -2.84
C HIS A 200 5.60 12.07 -2.44
N ALA A 201 4.88 12.58 -3.44
CA ALA A 201 3.54 13.10 -3.22
C ALA A 201 2.58 11.93 -2.95
N ARG A 202 1.67 12.10 -1.99
CA ARG A 202 0.64 11.11 -1.67
C ARG A 202 -0.72 11.77 -1.69
N ILE A 203 -1.63 11.21 -2.47
CA ILE A 203 -3.05 11.49 -2.34
C ILE A 203 -3.62 10.30 -1.57
N GLY A 204 -4.24 10.54 -0.42
CA GLY A 204 -4.63 9.50 0.52
C GLY A 204 -6.13 9.48 0.79
N ALA A 205 -6.63 8.30 1.11
CA ALA A 205 -7.98 8.06 1.62
C ALA A 205 -7.91 7.43 3.01
N ASP A 206 -8.75 7.89 3.93
CA ASP A 206 -8.94 7.40 5.30
C ASP A 206 -10.29 6.69 5.39
N PHE A 207 -10.28 5.35 5.31
CA PHE A 207 -11.51 4.56 5.19
C PHE A 207 -12.47 4.70 6.38
N PRO A 208 -12.00 4.69 7.64
CA PRO A 208 -12.85 4.98 8.79
C PRO A 208 -13.58 6.32 8.70
N LYS A 209 -12.91 7.37 8.24
CA LYS A 209 -13.51 8.71 8.15
C LYS A 209 -14.41 8.89 6.94
N GLU A 210 -13.99 8.37 5.79
CA GLU A 210 -14.66 8.62 4.51
C GLU A 210 -15.81 7.64 4.24
N PHE A 211 -15.65 6.37 4.66
CA PHE A 211 -16.59 5.30 4.33
C PHE A 211 -17.16 4.58 5.57
N GLY A 212 -16.67 4.89 6.77
CA GLY A 212 -17.16 4.30 8.01
C GLY A 212 -16.82 2.81 8.16
N CYS A 213 -15.75 2.34 7.52
CA CYS A 213 -15.32 0.94 7.58
C CYS A 213 -13.80 0.78 7.50
N TYR A 214 -13.33 -0.44 7.77
CA TYR A 214 -11.99 -0.93 7.40
C TYR A 214 -12.08 -1.80 6.16
N LEU A 215 -11.03 -1.85 5.34
CA LEU A 215 -10.91 -2.89 4.32
C LEU A 215 -10.28 -4.14 4.95
N SER A 216 -10.94 -5.29 4.86
CA SER A 216 -10.44 -6.57 5.37
C SER A 216 -9.95 -7.44 4.21
N THR A 217 -8.63 -7.62 4.12
CA THR A 217 -8.02 -8.54 3.15
C THR A 217 -7.61 -9.84 3.85
N PRO A 218 -8.07 -11.02 3.39
CA PRO A 218 -7.67 -12.29 3.96
C PRO A 218 -6.15 -12.53 3.87
N LEU A 219 -5.58 -13.20 4.87
CA LEU A 219 -4.17 -13.60 4.94
C LEU A 219 -3.98 -15.11 4.92
N THR A 220 -4.99 -15.86 4.48
CA THR A 220 -4.96 -17.32 4.38
C THR A 220 -4.95 -17.76 2.92
N ARG A 221 -4.18 -18.82 2.64
CA ARG A 221 -4.06 -19.38 1.29
C ARG A 221 -5.38 -19.92 0.76
N ASP A 222 -6.25 -20.44 1.62
CA ASP A 222 -7.54 -21.02 1.23
C ASP A 222 -8.54 -19.96 0.71
N ALA A 223 -8.33 -18.68 1.02
CA ALA A 223 -9.13 -17.58 0.51
C ALA A 223 -8.70 -17.12 -0.90
N VAL A 224 -7.56 -17.59 -1.41
CA VAL A 224 -6.96 -17.16 -2.68
C VAL A 224 -7.75 -17.74 -3.85
N ARG A 225 -8.28 -16.86 -4.70
CA ARG A 225 -8.89 -17.21 -5.99
C ARG A 225 -7.83 -17.20 -7.08
N GLU A 226 -7.99 -18.04 -8.10
CA GLU A 226 -7.07 -18.06 -9.26
C GLU A 226 -7.38 -16.97 -10.30
N ARG A 227 -8.52 -16.27 -10.17
CA ARG A 227 -8.99 -15.23 -11.10
C ARG A 227 -9.76 -14.14 -10.35
N LEU A 228 -9.80 -12.95 -10.95
CA LEU A 228 -10.62 -11.80 -10.54
C LEU A 228 -12.13 -12.12 -10.62
#